data_AF-A0A6G4HVN2-F1
#
_entry.id   AF-A0A6G4HVN2-F1
#
_cell.length_a   1.000
_cell.length_b   1.000
_cell.length_c   1.000
_cell.angle_alpha   90.00
_cell.angle_beta   90.00
_cell.angle_gamma   90.00
#
_symmetry.space_group_name_H-M   'P 1'
#
loop_
_entity.id
_entity.type
_entity.pdbx_description
1 polymer ?
#
loop_
_entity_poly.entity_id
_entity_poly.type
_entity_poly.pdbx_seq_one_letter_code
_entity_poly.pdbx_strand_id
1 'polypeptide(L)' 'MLEILFKGASNKQIGERLNISLAMVKTHMINIYSKLQVSNRVQAVEKYKKIKAIKY' A
#
# COMPACT_ATOMS: atom_id res chain seq x y z
N MET A 1 1.33 7.33 -0.51
CA MET A 1 1.54 5.93 -0.97
C MET A 1 0.32 5.05 -0.83
N LEU A 2 -0.22 4.88 0.39
CA LEU A 2 -1.36 3.98 0.67
C LEU A 2 -2.57 4.22 -0.25
N GLU A 3 -3.02 5.48 -0.42
CA GLU A 3 -4.14 5.77 -1.32
C GLU A 3 -3.88 5.35 -2.78
N ILE A 4 -2.64 5.52 -3.26
CA ILE A 4 -2.24 5.14 -4.62
C ILE A 4 -2.24 3.62 -4.76
N LEU A 5 -1.77 2.91 -3.73
CA LEU A 5 -1.82 1.45 -3.63
C LEU A 5 -3.26 0.92 -3.69
N PHE A 6 -4.17 1.55 -2.94
CA PHE A 6 -5.58 1.12 -2.86
C PHE A 6 -6.40 1.48 -4.09
N LYS A 7 -5.94 2.45 -4.90
CA LYS A 7 -6.45 2.71 -6.26
C LYS A 7 -6.00 1.68 -7.30
N GLY A 8 -5.26 0.64 -6.89
CA GLY A 8 -4.81 -0.44 -7.79
C GLY A 8 -3.50 -0.17 -8.52
N ALA A 9 -2.76 0.89 -8.18
CA ALA A 9 -1.53 1.23 -8.87
C ALA A 9 -0.41 0.21 -8.61
N SER A 10 0.33 -0.16 -9.65
CA SER A 10 1.51 -1.02 -9.53
C SER A 10 2.65 -0.33 -8.77
N ASN A 11 3.63 -1.10 -8.29
CA ASN A 11 4.79 -0.52 -7.60
C ASN A 11 5.56 0.46 -8.49
N LYS A 12 5.59 0.22 -9.80
CA LYS A 12 6.19 1.13 -10.78
C LYS A 12 5.42 2.45 -10.84
N GLN A 13 4.10 2.39 -10.99
CA GLN A 13 3.25 3.58 -11.00
C GLN A 13 3.32 4.37 -9.68
N ILE A 14 3.47 3.68 -8.55
CA ILE A 14 3.67 4.33 -7.25
C ILE A 14 5.02 5.06 -7.21
N GLY A 15 6.09 4.43 -7.69
CA GLY A 15 7.41 5.04 -7.79
C GLY A 15 7.41 6.27 -8.68
N GLU A 16 6.79 6.18 -9.85
CA GLU A 16 6.65 7.30 -10.80
C GLU A 16 5.87 8.46 -10.19
N ARG A 17 4.71 8.19 -9.57
CA ARG A 17 3.86 9.23 -8.96
C ARG A 17 4.47 9.90 -7.73
N LEU A 18 5.29 9.17 -6.98
CA LEU A 18 5.94 9.68 -5.77
C LEU A 18 7.37 10.15 -6.03
N ASN A 19 7.87 10.04 -7.27
CA ASN A 19 9.26 10.32 -7.65
C ASN A 19 10.29 9.57 -6.77
N ILE A 20 10.04 8.29 -6.50
CA ILE A 20 10.93 7.42 -5.72
C ILE A 20 11.27 6.13 -6.47
N SER A 21 12.41 5.54 -6.12
CA SER A 21 12.86 4.29 -6.74
C SER A 21 11.95 3.10 -6.38
N LEU A 22 11.93 2.09 -7.25
CA LEU A 22 11.21 0.83 -6.99
C LEU A 22 11.68 0.13 -5.70
N ALA A 23 12.97 0.27 -5.35
CA ALA A 23 13.51 -0.27 -4.10
C ALA A 23 12.87 0.42 -2.89
N MET A 24 12.77 1.76 -2.90
CA MET A 24 12.07 2.52 -1.86
C MET A 24 10.59 2.14 -1.77
N VAL A 25 9.93 1.93 -2.91
CA VAL A 25 8.54 1.45 -2.94
C VAL A 25 8.41 0.11 -2.20
N LYS A 26 9.30 -0.85 -2.47
CA LYS A 26 9.29 -2.16 -1.78
C LYS A 26 9.54 -2.02 -0.28
N THR A 27 10.50 -1.18 0.13
CA THR A 27 10.76 -0.91 1.56
C THR A 27 9.54 -0.34 2.26
N HIS A 28 8.88 0.65 1.66
CA HIS A 28 7.65 1.19 2.21
C HIS A 28 6.51 0.16 2.24
N MET A 29 6.40 -0.72 1.24
CA MET A 29 5.43 -1.83 1.23
C MET A 29 5.64 -2.77 2.42
N ILE A 30 6.89 -3.18 2.69
CA ILE A 30 7.23 -4.05 3.83
C ILE A 30 6.84 -3.38 5.15
N ASN A 31 7.18 -2.10 5.33
CA ASN A 31 6.83 -1.35 6.53
C ASN A 31 5.31 -1.19 6.70
N ILE A 32 4.58 -0.98 5.60
CA ILE A 32 3.10 -0.93 5.61
C ILE A 32 2.53 -2.29 6.00
N TYR A 33 3.03 -3.38 5.42
CA TYR A 33 2.58 -4.74 5.71
C TYR A 33 2.83 -5.11 7.17
N SER A 34 4.00 -4.77 7.70
CA SER A 34 4.33 -4.95 9.12
C SER A 34 3.38 -4.17 10.02
N LYS A 35 3.15 -2.88 9.76
CA LYS A 35 2.21 -2.04 10.55
C LYS A 35 0.77 -2.52 10.47
N LEU A 36 0.35 -3.03 9.31
CA LEU A 36 -0.97 -3.59 9.13
C LEU A 36 -1.07 -5.05 9.61
N GLN A 37 0.04 -5.68 10.01
CA GLN A 37 0.12 -7.11 10.34
C GLN A 37 -0.51 -7.98 9.25
N VAL A 38 -0.06 -7.79 8.01
CA VAL A 38 -0.49 -8.55 6.83
C VAL A 38 0.72 -9.04 6.05
N SER A 39 0.57 -10.11 5.29
CA SER A 39 1.70 -10.73 4.57
C SER A 39 1.76 -10.35 3.08
N ASN A 40 0.69 -9.80 2.53
CA ASN A 40 0.61 -9.51 1.10
C ASN A 40 -0.27 -8.29 0.77
N ARG A 41 -0.16 -7.86 -0.50
CA ARG A 41 -0.90 -6.69 -1.02
C ARG A 41 -2.42 -6.83 -0.89
N VAL A 42 -2.95 -8.02 -1.16
CA VAL A 42 -4.41 -8.26 -1.14
C VAL A 42 -4.93 -8.07 0.28
N GLN A 43 -4.29 -8.71 1.27
CA GLN A 43 -4.62 -8.55 2.68
C GLN A 43 -4.50 -7.10 3.14
N ALA A 44 -3.47 -6.37 2.68
CA ALA A 44 -3.33 -4.94 2.98
C ALA A 44 -4.51 -4.11 2.44
N VAL A 45 -4.96 -4.40 1.22
CA VAL A 45 -6.12 -3.74 0.58
C VAL A 45 -7.41 -4.07 1.33
N GLU A 46 -7.64 -5.34 1.66
CA GLU A 46 -8.83 -5.75 2.41
C GLU A 46 -8.89 -5.13 3.81
N LYS A 47 -7.78 -5.14 4.54
CA LYS A 47 -7.70 -4.55 5.88
C LYS A 47 -7.94 -3.04 5.83
N TYR A 48 -7.39 -2.35 4.83
CA TYR A 48 -7.66 -0.93 4.63
C TYR A 48 -9.13 -0.66 4.29
N LYS A 49 -9.75 -1.46 3.41
CA LYS A 49 -11.19 -1.36 3.12
C LYS A 49 -12.02 -1.52 4.37
N LYS A 50 -11.71 -2.50 5.24
CA LYS A 50 -12.37 -2.68 6.54
C LYS A 50 -12.22 -1.44 7.44
N ILE A 51 -11.00 -0.91 7.58
CA ILE A 51 -10.74 0.30 8.37
C ILE A 51 -11.51 1.52 7.83
N LYS A 52 -11.58 1.71 6.50
CA LYS A 52 -12.35 2.79 5.87
C LYS A 52 -13.86 2.59 6.03
N ALA A 53 -14.34 1.36 5.96
CA ALA A 53 -15.76 1.03 6.13
C ALA A 53 -16.26 1.26 7.56
N ILE A 54 -15.40 1.09 8.57
CA ILE A 54 -15.71 1.40 9.98
C ILE A 54 -15.75 2.92 10.24
N LYS A 55 -15.27 3.73 9.30
CA LYS A 55 -15.16 5.19 9.43
C LYS A 55 -16.37 5.97 8.89
N TYR A 56 -17.46 5.27 8.54
CA TYR A 56 -18.77 5.80 8.14
C TYR A 56 -19.86 5.13 8.96
#